data_AF-A0A0V1IHH5-F1
#
_entry.id   AF-A0A0V1IHH5-F1
#
_cell.length_a   1.000
_cell.length_b   1.000
_cell.length_c   1.000
_cell.angle_alpha   90.00
_cell.angle_beta   90.00
_cell.angle_gamma   90.00
#
_symmetry.space_group_name_H-M   'P 1'
#
loop_
_entity.id
_entity.type
_entity.pdbx_description
1 polymer ?
#
loop_
_entity_poly.entity_id
_entity_poly.type
_entity_poly.pdbx_seq_one_letter_code
_entity_poly.pdbx_strand_id
1 'polypeptide(L)'
;MAALLCARLVCYVRKELPLNVEACHCWSDSLVALGCIRGETCRWKPFMANRVREIQCLLSPQYWGHCPTQDNPADLASRGCSITTLAASATWWLGPPWLREAPSAWSMRGDLSTPGDVEEVERE
;
A
#
# COMPACT_ATOMS: atom_id res chain seq x y z
N MET A 1 -8.81 -1.74 4.96
CA MET A 1 -9.02 -3.14 4.53
C MET A 1 -8.13 -3.55 3.35
N ALA A 2 -7.99 -2.70 2.32
CA ALA A 2 -7.19 -3.01 1.12
C ALA A 2 -5.75 -3.46 1.39
N ALA A 3 -5.05 -2.82 2.33
CA ALA A 3 -3.67 -3.19 2.69
C ALA A 3 -3.54 -4.65 3.17
N LEU A 4 -4.48 -5.14 3.99
CA LEU A 4 -4.43 -6.53 4.45
C LEU A 4 -4.63 -7.52 3.30
N LEU A 5 -5.55 -7.21 2.38
CA LEU A 5 -5.76 -8.03 1.19
C LEU A 5 -4.52 -8.04 0.29
N CYS A 6 -3.87 -6.88 0.11
CA CYS A 6 -2.61 -6.78 -0.62
C CYS A 6 -1.52 -7.66 0.02
N ALA A 7 -1.35 -7.61 1.34
CA ALA A 7 -0.34 -8.42 2.05
C ALA A 7 -0.58 -9.93 1.86
N ARG A 8 -1.82 -10.38 2.02
CA ARG A 8 -2.21 -11.78 1.79
C ARG A 8 -1.99 -12.20 0.34
N LEU A 9 -2.36 -11.34 -0.61
CA LEU A 9 -2.18 -11.60 -2.05
C LEU A 9 -0.69 -11.74 -2.40
N VAL A 10 0.16 -10.84 -1.92
CA VAL A 10 1.62 -10.94 -2.13
C VAL A 10 2.13 -12.27 -1.58
N CYS A 11 1.74 -12.64 -0.36
CA CYS A 11 2.16 -13.90 0.24
C CYS A 11 1.72 -15.12 -0.58
N TYR A 12 0.48 -15.11 -1.06
CA TYR A 12 -0.07 -16.17 -1.91
C TYR A 12 0.66 -16.26 -3.25
N VAL A 13 0.80 -15.14 -3.97
CA VAL A 13 1.48 -15.05 -5.27
C VAL A 13 2.92 -15.53 -5.17
N ARG A 14 3.67 -15.11 -4.14
CA ARG A 14 5.05 -15.55 -3.94
C ARG A 14 5.17 -17.05 -3.66
N LYS A 15 4.16 -17.64 -3.02
CA LYS A 15 4.12 -19.07 -2.71
C LYS A 15 3.80 -19.91 -3.94
N GLU A 16 2.86 -19.46 -4.77
CA GLU A 16 2.30 -20.28 -5.85
C GLU A 16 3.00 -20.05 -7.21
N LEU A 17 3.62 -18.88 -7.43
CA LEU A 17 4.30 -18.57 -8.69
C LEU A 17 5.81 -18.80 -8.55
N PRO A 18 6.42 -19.62 -9.43
CA PRO A 18 7.87 -19.89 -9.42
C PRO A 18 8.65 -18.73 -10.06
N LEU A 19 8.53 -17.54 -9.47
CA LEU A 19 9.22 -16.33 -9.90
C LEU A 19 10.38 -16.05 -8.95
N ASN A 20 11.56 -15.77 -9.50
CA ASN A 20 12.68 -15.28 -8.71
C ASN A 20 12.47 -13.79 -8.39
N VAL A 21 11.73 -13.52 -7.32
CA VAL A 21 11.40 -12.15 -6.89
C VAL A 21 12.40 -11.68 -5.86
N GLU A 22 13.27 -10.74 -6.25
CA GLU A 22 14.28 -10.14 -5.38
C GLU A 22 13.66 -9.32 -4.22
N ALA A 23 12.64 -8.52 -4.53
CA ALA A 23 11.94 -7.70 -3.54
C ALA A 23 10.45 -7.53 -3.90
N CYS A 24 9.61 -7.37 -2.87
CA CYS A 24 8.20 -7.00 -3.02
C CYS A 24 7.94 -5.70 -2.27
N HIS A 25 7.42 -4.70 -2.98
CA HIS A 25 7.04 -3.41 -2.42
C HIS A 25 5.54 -3.22 -2.56
N CYS A 26 4.90 -2.71 -1.51
CA CYS A 26 3.49 -2.38 -1.48
C CYS A 26 3.32 -0.87 -1.41
N TRP A 27 2.35 -0.34 -2.15
CA TRP A 27 2.10 1.10 -2.23
C TRP A 27 0.68 1.43 -1.80
N SER A 28 0.52 2.53 -1.06
CA SER A 28 -0.79 3.08 -0.71
C SER A 28 -0.76 4.60 -0.82
N ASP A 29 -1.86 5.19 -1.23
CA ASP A 29 -2.08 6.63 -1.23
C ASP A 29 -2.63 7.17 0.09
N SER A 30 -2.96 6.26 1.02
CA SER A 30 -3.42 6.63 2.35
C SER A 30 -2.24 6.71 3.31
N LEU A 31 -1.76 7.92 3.58
CA LEU A 31 -0.78 8.17 4.64
C LEU A 31 -1.27 7.69 6.02
N VAL A 32 -2.58 7.77 6.27
CA VAL A 32 -3.20 7.22 7.49
C VAL A 32 -2.99 5.71 7.56
N ALA A 33 -3.30 4.97 6.49
CA ALA A 33 -3.07 3.52 6.45
C ALA A 33 -1.60 3.15 6.63
N LEU A 34 -0.68 3.90 6.00
CA LEU A 34 0.76 3.71 6.17
C LEU A 34 1.24 4.01 7.59
N GLY A 35 0.69 5.06 8.22
CA GLY A 35 0.91 5.37 9.63
C GLY A 35 0.46 4.23 10.53
N CYS A 36 -0.73 3.67 10.28
CA CYS A 36 -1.21 2.50 11.02
C CYS A 36 -0.30 1.27 10.87
N ILE A 37 0.16 1.00 9.65
CA ILE A 37 1.04 -0.15 9.34
C ILE A 37 2.42 -0.01 9.99
N ARG A 38 2.96 1.21 10.06
CA ARG A 38 4.27 1.49 10.66
C ARG A 38 4.21 1.66 12.17
N GLY A 39 3.04 1.99 12.71
CA GLY A 39 2.81 2.15 14.14
C GLY A 39 2.78 0.84 14.92
N GLU A 40 2.94 0.96 16.24
CA GLU A 40 2.84 -0.17 17.16
C GLU A 40 1.39 -0.65 17.28
N THR A 41 1.18 -1.96 17.20
CA THR A 41 -0.18 -2.56 17.21
C THR A 41 -0.98 -2.27 18.48
N CYS A 42 -0.32 -2.09 19.63
CA CYS A 42 -0.95 -1.82 20.93
C CYS A 42 -1.68 -0.48 21.00
N ARG A 43 -1.40 0.43 20.05
CA ARG A 43 -2.01 1.76 20.00
C ARG A 43 -3.40 1.77 19.38
N TRP A 44 -3.75 0.71 18.66
CA TRP A 44 -4.98 0.65 17.88
C TRP A 44 -6.07 -0.12 18.60
N LYS A 45 -7.34 0.26 18.37
CA LYS A 45 -8.50 -0.55 18.80
C LYS A 45 -8.36 -1.99 18.27
N PRO A 46 -8.87 -3.02 18.97
CA PRO A 46 -8.61 -4.43 18.65
C PRO A 46 -8.85 -4.82 17.18
N PHE A 47 -9.87 -4.24 16.55
CA PHE A 47 -10.18 -4.46 15.13
C PHE A 47 -9.02 -4.06 14.20
N MET A 48 -8.42 -2.89 14.42
CA MET A 48 -7.31 -2.39 13.61
C MET A 48 -5.99 -3.02 14.06
N ALA A 49 -5.77 -3.20 15.37
CA ALA A 49 -4.59 -3.86 15.91
C ALA A 49 -4.37 -5.26 15.33
N ASN A 50 -5.42 -6.07 15.26
CA ASN A 50 -5.35 -7.43 14.71
C ASN A 50 -4.97 -7.42 13.21
N ARG A 51 -5.46 -6.45 12.44
CA ARG A 51 -5.16 -6.33 11.01
C ARG A 51 -3.74 -5.83 10.77
N VAL A 52 -3.32 -4.81 11.51
CA VAL A 52 -1.95 -4.29 11.46
C VAL A 52 -0.96 -5.38 11.85
N ARG A 53 -1.25 -6.15 12.91
CA ARG A 53 -0.43 -7.30 13.33
C ARG A 53 -0.27 -8.31 12.19
N GLU A 54 -1.36 -8.69 11.55
CA GLU A 54 -1.31 -9.64 10.45
C GLU A 54 -0.51 -9.10 9.26
N ILE A 55 -0.71 -7.82 8.89
CA ILE A 55 0.08 -7.17 7.83
C ILE A 55 1.58 -7.25 8.17
N GLN A 56 1.95 -6.85 9.39
CA GLN A 56 3.34 -6.84 9.86
C GLN A 56 3.96 -8.24 9.90
N CYS A 57 3.18 -9.29 10.19
CA CYS A 57 3.65 -10.68 10.12
C CYS A 57 3.88 -11.17 8.68
N LEU A 58 3.09 -10.69 7.72
CA LEU A 58 3.17 -11.11 6.32
C LEU A 58 4.24 -10.33 5.53
N LEU A 59 4.37 -9.02 5.79
CA LEU A 59 5.28 -8.13 5.09
C LEU A 59 5.83 -7.07 6.05
N SER A 60 7.15 -6.86 6.00
CA SER A 60 7.76 -5.84 6.86
C SER A 60 7.25 -4.43 6.50
N PRO A 61 6.93 -3.57 7.49
CA PRO A 61 6.52 -2.17 7.30
C PRO A 61 7.45 -1.34 6.40
N GLN A 62 8.74 -1.68 6.36
CA GLN A 62 9.73 -0.97 5.52
C GLN A 62 9.48 -1.12 4.01
N TYR A 63 8.72 -2.14 3.59
CA TYR A 63 8.34 -2.37 2.19
C TYR A 63 7.04 -1.67 1.80
N TRP A 64 6.44 -0.89 2.71
CA TRP A 64 5.25 -0.10 2.45
C TRP A 64 5.62 1.35 2.12
N GLY A 65 5.35 1.76 0.89
CA GLY A 65 5.62 3.10 0.37
C GLY A 65 4.35 3.91 0.12
N HIS A 66 4.53 5.23 0.04
CA HIS A 66 3.45 6.15 -0.34
C HIS A 66 3.44 6.37 -1.85
N CYS A 67 2.26 6.21 -2.47
CA CYS A 67 2.00 6.58 -3.85
C CYS A 67 0.97 7.70 -3.86
N PRO A 68 1.21 8.87 -4.48
CA PRO A 68 0.19 9.91 -4.58
C PRO A 68 -1.13 9.38 -5.17
N THR A 69 -2.28 9.85 -4.69
CA THR A 69 -3.60 9.39 -5.17
C THR A 69 -3.75 9.51 -6.70
N GLN A 70 -3.23 10.58 -7.30
CA GLN A 70 -3.24 10.79 -8.75
C GLN A 70 -2.40 9.76 -9.54
N ASP A 71 -1.43 9.14 -8.87
CA ASP A 71 -0.52 8.14 -9.44
C ASP A 71 -0.98 6.72 -9.11
N ASN A 72 -2.01 6.54 -8.28
CA ASN A 72 -2.48 5.24 -7.83
C ASN A 72 -3.38 4.58 -8.89
N PRO A 73 -2.92 3.55 -9.61
CA PRO A 73 -3.77 2.88 -10.61
C PRO A 73 -4.97 2.16 -9.98
N ALA A 74 -4.88 1.75 -8.71
CA ALA A 74 -5.97 1.05 -8.04
C ALA A 74 -7.22 1.93 -7.85
N ASP A 75 -7.06 3.26 -7.86
CA ASP A 75 -8.18 4.20 -7.78
C ASP A 75 -9.08 4.13 -9.01
N LEU A 76 -8.52 3.91 -10.21
CA LEU A 76 -9.30 3.78 -11.44
C LEU A 76 -10.27 2.60 -11.40
N ALA A 77 -9.82 1.48 -10.85
CA ALA A 77 -10.64 0.28 -10.70
C ALA A 77 -11.61 0.39 -9.52
N SER A 78 -11.18 0.95 -8.39
CA SER A 78 -11.99 0.98 -7.17
C SER A 78 -13.03 2.09 -7.12
N ARG A 79 -12.76 3.27 -7.71
CA ARG A 79 -13.75 4.37 -7.84
C ARG A 79 -14.72 4.15 -9.00
N GLY A 80 -14.35 3.30 -9.93
CA GLY A 80 -15.08 3.04 -11.17
C GLY A 80 -14.72 4.04 -12.27
N CYS A 81 -14.47 3.51 -13.46
CA CYS A 81 -14.37 4.26 -14.69
C CYS A 81 -14.96 3.43 -15.84
N SER A 82 -15.17 4.04 -17.01
CA SER A 82 -15.60 3.27 -18.17
C SER A 82 -14.50 2.31 -18.62
N ILE A 83 -14.89 1.18 -19.22
CA ILE A 83 -13.94 0.21 -19.80
C ILE A 83 -13.03 0.88 -20.84
N THR A 84 -13.57 1.83 -21.61
CA THR A 84 -12.80 2.59 -22.61
C THR A 84 -11.71 3.44 -21.97
N THR A 85 -12.02 4.13 -20.87
CA THR A 85 -11.04 4.93 -20.10
C THR A 85 -10.00 4.03 -19.45
N LEU A 86 -10.42 2.90 -18.86
CA LEU A 86 -9.49 1.94 -18.25
C LEU A 86 -8.55 1.34 -19.30
N ALA A 87 -9.08 0.93 -20.46
CA ALA A 87 -8.32 0.36 -21.55
C ALA A 87 -7.28 1.35 -22.11
N ALA A 88 -7.62 2.63 -22.19
CA ALA A 88 -6.72 3.69 -22.66
C ALA A 88 -5.76 4.24 -21.57
N SER A 89 -5.89 3.81 -20.32
CA SER A 89 -5.13 4.37 -19.19
C SER A 89 -3.69 3.85 -19.15
N ALA A 90 -2.75 4.71 -19.51
CA ALA A 90 -1.32 4.41 -19.37
C ALA A 90 -0.94 4.12 -17.91
N THR A 91 -1.49 4.86 -16.95
CA THR A 91 -1.22 4.65 -15.52
C THR A 91 -1.66 3.26 -15.05
N TRP A 92 -2.79 2.75 -15.54
CA TRP A 92 -3.28 1.41 -15.20
C TRP A 92 -2.33 0.32 -15.71
N TRP A 93 -1.90 0.42 -16.97
CA TRP A 93 -1.10 -0.63 -17.62
C TRP A 93 0.40 -0.56 -17.33
N LEU A 94 0.94 0.66 -17.24
CA LEU A 94 2.38 0.90 -17.11
C LEU A 94 2.79 1.29 -15.69
N GLY A 95 1.82 1.62 -14.83
CA GLY A 95 2.08 2.24 -13.54
C GLY A 95 2.56 3.69 -13.66
N PRO A 96 2.83 4.33 -12.52
CA PRO A 96 3.38 5.68 -12.52
C PRO A 96 4.85 5.69 -12.98
N PRO A 97 5.32 6.75 -13.67
CA PRO A 97 6.67 6.78 -14.25
C PRO A 97 7.78 6.55 -13.23
N TRP A 98 7.64 7.10 -12.02
CA TRP A 98 8.65 7.01 -10.97
C TRP A 98 8.87 5.57 -10.48
N LEU A 99 7.89 4.68 -10.61
CA LEU A 99 8.03 3.28 -10.18
C LEU A 99 8.92 2.47 -11.14
N ARG A 100 9.12 2.98 -12.36
CA ARG A 100 9.99 2.38 -13.38
C ARG A 100 11.45 2.82 -13.23
N GLU A 101 11.70 3.85 -12.44
CA GLU A 101 13.04 4.30 -12.08
C GLU A 101 13.68 3.35 -11.06
N ALA A 102 14.97 3.54 -10.79
CA ALA A 102 15.66 2.76 -9.76
C ALA A 102 15.02 2.95 -8.37
N PRO A 103 15.08 1.94 -7.48
CA PRO A 103 14.52 2.04 -6.13
C PRO A 103 15.01 3.23 -5.30
N SER A 104 16.22 3.74 -5.57
CA SER A 104 16.77 4.94 -4.94
C SER A 104 16.03 6.23 -5.33
N ALA A 105 15.39 6.25 -6.50
CA ALA A 105 14.60 7.37 -7.01
C ALA A 105 13.14 7.28 -6.58
N TRP A 106 12.71 6.13 -6.06
CA TRP A 106 11.40 6.00 -5.43
C TRP A 106 11.43 6.90 -4.21
N SER A 107 10.80 8.05 -4.34
CA SER A 107 10.48 8.91 -3.22
C SER A 107 9.60 8.10 -2.28
N MET A 108 10.21 7.37 -1.36
CA MET A 108 9.59 6.88 -0.13
C MET A 108 9.29 8.12 0.74
N ARG A 109 8.56 9.09 0.18
CA ARG A 109 8.08 10.31 0.84
C ARG A 109 7.04 9.86 1.83
N GLY A 110 7.56 9.47 2.97
CA GLY A 110 6.87 9.15 4.19
C GLY A 110 7.92 9.17 5.28
N ASP A 111 8.73 10.23 5.33
CA ASP A 111 9.22 10.72 6.61
C ASP A 111 7.98 11.28 7.32
N LEU A 112 7.15 10.36 7.80
CA LEU A 112 6.13 10.67 8.78
C LEU A 112 6.93 10.84 10.07
N SER A 113 7.44 12.05 10.28
CA SER A 113 8.06 12.46 11.52
C SER A 113 7.14 12.06 12.67
N THR A 114 7.61 11.11 13.47
CA THR A 114 7.04 10.61 14.72
C THR A 114 5.64 9.96 14.66
N PRO A 115 5.44 8.83 15.37
CA PRO A 115 4.13 8.24 15.65
C PRO A 115 3.21 9.13 16.52
N GLY A 116 3.19 10.45 16.40
CA GLY A 116 2.45 11.34 17.31
C GLY A 116 0.95 11.46 17.01
N ASP A 117 0.61 11.79 15.77
CA ASP A 117 -0.58 12.62 15.55
C ASP A 117 -1.67 12.02 14.62
N VAL A 118 -1.60 10.73 14.29
CA VAL A 118 -2.67 10.07 13.53
C VAL A 118 -3.74 9.59 14.51
N GLU A 119 -4.58 10.51 14.98
CA GLU A 119 -5.79 10.17 15.73
C GLU A 119 -6.83 9.50 14.81
N GLU A 120 -7.46 8.45 15.33
CA GLU A 120 -8.50 7.69 14.64
C GLU A 120 -9.72 8.59 14.42
N VAL A 121 -9.89 9.13 13.20
CA VAL A 121 -11.12 9.84 12.82
C VAL A 121 -12.25 8.81 12.77
N GLU A 122 -13.09 8.82 13.80
CA GLU A 122 -14.35 8.08 13.83
C GLU A 122 -15.24 8.57 12.67
N ARG A 123 -15.30 7.78 11.60
CA ARG A 123 -16.40 7.86 10.64
C ARG A 123 -17.36 6.75 10.99
N GLU A 124 -18.44 7.13 11.68
CA GLU A 124 -19.70 6.37 11.76
C GLU A 124 -20.33 6.20 10.35
#